data_AF-A0AAP0PGC3-F1
#
_entry.id   AF-A0AAP0PGC3-F1
#
_cell.length_a   1.000
_cell.length_b   1.000
_cell.length_c   1.000
_cell.angle_alpha   90.00
_cell.angle_beta   90.00
_cell.angle_gamma   90.00
#
_symmetry.space_group_name_H-M   'P 1'
#
loop_
_entity.id
_entity.type
_entity.pdbx_description
1 polymer ?
#
loop_
_entity_poly.entity_id
_entity_poly.type
_entity_poly.pdbx_seq_one_letter_code
_entity_poly.pdbx_strand_id
1 'polypeptide(L)'
;MEKYDNAAAGKNLPQELLLGQTEREVEYDRAGRIIKGQEMLLPRSKYEEDVYINNHTTVWGSWWKDHQWGYKCCKQLIRNSYCTGTAGIEAAEAATDLMKANIARKEATEDNVAPVENKNLATWGSEVPEDLVLDPKKLTESLWKEDERRREERDERKRKYNVKWNDEVTAEDVEAYRMKRIHHDDPMKEFLN
;
A
#
# COMPACT_ATOMS: atom_id res chain seq x y z
N MET A 1 -38.58 -22.81 13.68
CA MET A 1 -37.46 -22.56 12.74
C MET A 1 -37.90 -21.76 11.51
N GLU A 2 -39.17 -21.35 11.41
CA GLU A 2 -39.77 -20.60 10.30
C GLU A 2 -39.51 -19.08 10.32
N LYS A 3 -38.69 -18.60 11.25
CA LYS A 3 -38.48 -17.15 11.47
C LYS A 3 -37.41 -16.52 10.56
N TYR A 4 -36.75 -17.32 9.74
CA TYR A 4 -35.73 -16.85 8.82
C TYR A 4 -36.08 -17.35 7.42
N ASP A 5 -36.46 -16.42 6.56
CA ASP A 5 -36.72 -16.69 5.15
C ASP A 5 -35.46 -17.26 4.49
N ASN A 6 -35.56 -18.49 3.99
CA ASN A 6 -34.50 -19.12 3.22
C ASN A 6 -34.41 -18.46 1.84
N ALA A 7 -33.40 -17.64 1.61
CA ALA A 7 -33.13 -16.98 0.31
C ALA A 7 -32.90 -17.97 -0.86
N ALA A 8 -32.73 -19.27 -0.57
CA ALA A 8 -32.59 -20.34 -1.56
C ALA A 8 -33.93 -20.98 -1.99
N ALA A 9 -35.04 -20.68 -1.31
CA ALA A 9 -36.35 -21.12 -1.76
C ALA A 9 -36.72 -20.34 -3.03
N GLY A 10 -37.02 -21.05 -4.12
CA GLY A 10 -37.46 -20.44 -5.37
C GLY A 10 -38.68 -19.54 -5.14
N LYS A 11 -38.80 -18.46 -5.93
CA LYS A 11 -39.96 -17.57 -5.86
C LYS A 11 -41.22 -18.41 -6.15
N ASN A 12 -42.07 -18.57 -5.14
CA ASN A 12 -43.36 -19.24 -5.33
C ASN A 12 -44.15 -18.45 -6.37
N LEU A 13 -44.63 -19.16 -7.40
CA LEU A 13 -45.50 -18.56 -8.40
C LEU A 13 -46.73 -17.97 -7.71
N PRO A 14 -47.20 -16.79 -8.16
CA PRO A 14 -48.37 -16.18 -7.56
C PRO A 14 -49.57 -17.14 -7.70
N GLN A 15 -50.38 -17.22 -6.66
CA GLN A 15 -51.45 -18.20 -6.56
C GLN A 15 -52.48 -18.11 -7.70
N GLU A 16 -52.62 -16.93 -8.30
CA GLU A 16 -53.44 -16.69 -9.50
C GLU A 16 -52.96 -17.49 -10.73
N LEU A 17 -51.64 -17.55 -10.94
CA LEU A 17 -51.04 -18.36 -12.01
C LEU A 17 -51.13 -19.86 -11.72
N LEU A 18 -51.05 -20.24 -10.44
CA LEU A 18 -51.17 -21.63 -10.01
C LEU A 18 -52.62 -22.15 -10.18
N LEU A 19 -53.60 -21.32 -9.81
CA LEU A 19 -55.01 -21.70 -9.75
C LEU A 19 -55.79 -21.33 -11.02
N GLY A 20 -55.20 -20.53 -11.92
CA GLY A 20 -55.84 -20.08 -13.16
C GLY A 20 -57.06 -19.17 -12.94
N GLN A 21 -57.20 -18.64 -11.72
CA GLN A 21 -58.31 -17.77 -11.32
C GLN A 21 -57.82 -16.32 -11.27
N THR A 22 -58.56 -15.41 -11.89
CA THR A 22 -58.28 -13.97 -11.90
C THR A 22 -59.11 -13.19 -10.88
N GLU A 23 -60.09 -13.85 -10.25
CA GLU A 23 -60.99 -13.22 -9.28
C GLU A 23 -60.41 -13.33 -7.87
N ARG A 24 -60.40 -12.21 -7.14
CA ARG A 24 -60.06 -12.18 -5.72
C ARG A 24 -61.31 -11.88 -4.90
N GLU A 25 -61.61 -12.77 -3.98
CA GLU A 25 -62.68 -12.59 -3.02
C GLU A 25 -62.27 -11.54 -1.97
N VAL A 26 -63.10 -10.51 -1.80
CA VAL A 26 -62.97 -9.49 -0.75
C VAL A 26 -64.20 -9.56 0.12
N GLU A 27 -64.03 -9.96 1.37
CA GLU A 27 -65.14 -10.07 2.33
C GLU A 27 -65.31 -8.73 3.05
N TYR A 28 -66.55 -8.20 3.07
CA TYR A 28 -66.90 -6.94 3.72
C TYR A 28 -67.72 -7.19 5.00
N ASP A 29 -67.40 -6.44 6.05
CA ASP A 29 -68.23 -6.28 7.24
C ASP A 29 -69.58 -5.63 6.87
N ARG A 30 -70.60 -5.77 7.72
CA ARG A 30 -71.90 -5.09 7.55
C ARG A 30 -71.77 -3.56 7.49
N ALA A 31 -70.68 -3.03 8.03
CA ALA A 31 -70.31 -1.61 7.97
C ALA A 31 -69.47 -1.23 6.72
N GLY A 32 -69.21 -2.17 5.80
CA GLY A 32 -68.43 -1.94 4.57
C GLY A 32 -66.91 -1.95 4.74
N ARG A 33 -66.39 -2.35 5.91
CA ARG A 33 -64.93 -2.51 6.13
C ARG A 33 -64.46 -3.86 5.59
N ILE A 34 -63.30 -3.88 4.95
CA ILE A 34 -62.73 -5.13 4.42
C ILE A 34 -62.18 -5.96 5.58
N ILE A 35 -62.64 -7.20 5.69
CA ILE A 35 -62.18 -8.16 6.72
C ILE A 35 -61.11 -9.08 6.13
N LYS A 36 -61.26 -9.46 4.86
CA LYS A 36 -60.41 -10.45 4.18
C LYS A 36 -60.22 -10.04 2.73
N GLY A 37 -59.04 -10.35 2.17
CA GLY A 37 -58.69 -10.00 0.79
C GLY A 37 -58.09 -8.60 0.63
N GLN A 38 -57.86 -7.87 1.72
CA GLN A 38 -57.06 -6.64 1.64
C GLN A 38 -55.60 -7.01 1.39
N GLU A 39 -55.04 -6.54 0.28
CA GLU A 39 -53.60 -6.67 0.02
C GLU A 39 -52.84 -6.01 1.18
N MET A 40 -51.96 -6.77 1.80
CA MET A 40 -51.01 -6.21 2.75
C MET A 40 -50.06 -5.30 2.01
N LEU A 41 -50.31 -3.99 2.06
CA LEU A 41 -49.32 -3.00 1.67
C LEU A 41 -48.12 -3.15 2.61
N LEU A 42 -46.96 -3.49 2.05
CA LEU A 42 -45.70 -3.48 2.78
C LEU A 42 -45.50 -2.05 3.33
N PRO A 43 -45.47 -1.86 4.66
CA PRO A 43 -45.29 -0.54 5.24
C PRO A 43 -43.93 0.01 4.78
N ARG A 44 -43.94 1.17 4.14
CA ARG A 44 -42.70 1.90 3.86
C ARG A 44 -42.05 2.33 5.17
N SER A 45 -40.74 2.16 5.29
CA SER A 45 -40.02 2.68 6.45
C SER A 45 -40.03 4.22 6.46
N LYS A 46 -39.69 4.82 7.59
CA LYS A 46 -39.65 6.29 7.77
C LYS A 46 -38.67 6.98 6.82
N TYR A 47 -37.68 6.25 6.31
CA TYR A 47 -36.64 6.79 5.46
C TYR A 47 -36.89 6.40 4.01
N GLU A 48 -36.57 7.30 3.08
CA GLU A 48 -36.63 6.99 1.66
C GLU A 48 -35.61 5.90 1.35
N GLU A 49 -36.12 4.71 1.04
CA GLU A 49 -35.32 3.57 0.58
C GLU A 49 -34.93 3.79 -0.89
N ASP A 50 -33.88 3.11 -1.34
CA ASP A 50 -33.45 3.11 -2.75
C ASP A 50 -33.05 4.48 -3.33
N VAL A 51 -32.54 5.39 -2.49
CA VAL A 51 -31.91 6.64 -2.98
C VAL A 51 -30.54 6.32 -3.57
N TYR A 52 -30.50 6.17 -4.89
CA TYR A 52 -29.25 5.96 -5.61
C TYR A 52 -28.55 7.28 -5.95
N ILE A 53 -27.28 7.36 -5.56
CA ILE A 53 -26.44 8.53 -5.82
C ILE A 53 -25.79 8.36 -7.19
N ASN A 54 -25.65 9.43 -7.97
CA ASN A 54 -24.80 9.51 -9.17
C ASN A 54 -24.94 8.34 -10.18
N ASN A 55 -26.20 7.99 -10.50
CA ASN A 55 -26.57 6.98 -11.49
C ASN A 55 -26.09 5.55 -11.16
N HIS A 56 -25.87 5.26 -9.89
CA HIS A 56 -25.71 3.89 -9.40
C HIS A 56 -27.07 3.18 -9.37
N THR A 57 -27.09 1.84 -9.43
CA THR A 57 -28.33 1.03 -9.27
C THR A 57 -28.42 0.36 -7.91
N THR A 58 -27.40 0.57 -7.06
CA THR A 58 -27.29 -0.04 -5.73
C THR A 58 -26.80 0.99 -4.74
N VAL A 59 -27.23 0.87 -3.49
CA VAL A 59 -26.82 1.78 -2.41
C VAL A 59 -25.35 1.55 -2.04
N TRP A 60 -24.68 2.60 -1.56
CA TRP A 60 -23.33 2.50 -1.01
C TRP A 60 -23.29 1.51 0.17
N GLY A 61 -22.29 0.61 0.19
CA GLY A 61 -22.21 -0.45 1.19
C GLY A 61 -22.88 -1.76 0.78
N SER A 62 -23.45 -1.82 -0.43
CA SER A 62 -23.96 -3.07 -1.02
C SER A 62 -22.86 -4.05 -1.45
N TRP A 63 -21.59 -3.62 -1.44
CA TRP A 63 -20.43 -4.42 -1.81
C TRP A 63 -19.30 -4.27 -0.78
N TRP A 64 -18.59 -5.35 -0.49
CA TRP A 64 -17.45 -5.39 0.43
C TRP A 64 -16.30 -6.18 -0.19
N LYS A 65 -15.10 -5.62 -0.16
CA LYS A 65 -13.87 -6.30 -0.58
C LYS A 65 -12.68 -5.69 0.17
N ASP A 66 -11.74 -6.52 0.62
CA ASP A 66 -10.45 -6.10 1.20
C ASP A 66 -10.56 -4.96 2.24
N HIS A 67 -11.47 -5.13 3.22
CA HIS A 67 -11.72 -4.14 4.28
C HIS A 67 -12.33 -2.80 3.82
N GLN A 68 -12.91 -2.76 2.62
CA GLN A 68 -13.48 -1.55 2.04
C GLN A 68 -14.90 -1.81 1.51
N TRP A 69 -15.78 -0.84 1.76
CA TRP A 69 -17.15 -0.83 1.27
C TRP A 69 -17.23 -0.14 -0.10
N GLY A 70 -18.15 -0.60 -0.94
CA GLY A 70 -18.37 -0.04 -2.27
C GLY A 70 -19.80 -0.23 -2.77
N TYR A 71 -20.00 0.07 -4.05
CA TYR A 71 -21.24 -0.16 -4.78
C TYR A 71 -21.24 -1.52 -5.48
N LYS A 72 -22.32 -2.31 -5.38
CA LYS A 72 -22.41 -3.63 -6.04
C LYS A 72 -22.50 -3.54 -7.57
N CYS A 73 -23.11 -2.48 -8.11
CA CYS A 73 -23.27 -2.30 -9.55
C CYS A 73 -21.95 -2.12 -10.30
N CYS A 74 -21.03 -1.34 -9.74
CA CYS A 74 -19.78 -0.93 -10.40
C CYS A 74 -18.51 -1.39 -9.65
N LYS A 75 -18.65 -2.05 -8.49
CA LYS A 75 -17.57 -2.44 -7.54
C LYS A 75 -16.63 -1.28 -7.14
N GLN A 76 -17.08 -0.03 -7.30
CA GLN A 76 -16.31 1.16 -6.95
C GLN A 76 -16.26 1.35 -5.44
N LEU A 77 -15.07 1.71 -4.94
CA LEU A 77 -14.72 1.87 -3.53
C LEU A 77 -14.69 3.34 -3.08
N ILE A 78 -15.16 4.26 -3.93
CA ILE A 78 -15.23 5.69 -3.62
C ILE A 78 -16.69 6.13 -3.58
N ARG A 79 -17.12 6.68 -2.44
CA ARG A 79 -18.48 7.18 -2.24
C ARG A 79 -18.72 8.42 -3.11
N ASN A 80 -19.93 8.53 -3.69
CA ASN A 80 -20.33 9.61 -4.59
C ASN A 80 -19.54 9.66 -5.92
N SER A 81 -18.86 8.59 -6.32
CA SER A 81 -18.35 8.48 -7.69
C SER A 81 -19.49 8.21 -8.68
N TYR A 82 -19.29 8.55 -9.97
CA TYR A 82 -20.25 8.18 -11.02
C TYR A 82 -20.08 6.70 -11.37
N CYS A 83 -21.21 6.00 -11.59
CA CYS A 83 -21.15 4.59 -11.95
C CYS A 83 -20.48 4.40 -13.33
N THR A 84 -19.53 3.48 -13.39
CA THR A 84 -18.75 3.10 -14.58
C THR A 84 -19.30 1.89 -15.33
N GLY A 85 -20.46 1.38 -14.92
CA GLY A 85 -21.09 0.16 -15.43
C GLY A 85 -20.21 -1.09 -15.33
N THR A 86 -20.49 -2.06 -16.21
CA THR A 86 -19.71 -3.30 -16.35
C THR A 86 -18.29 -3.03 -16.86
N ALA A 87 -18.10 -2.01 -17.70
CA ALA A 87 -16.79 -1.60 -18.21
C ALA A 87 -15.82 -1.22 -17.07
N GLY A 88 -16.34 -0.64 -15.97
CA GLY A 88 -15.53 -0.34 -14.79
C GLY A 88 -14.99 -1.58 -14.08
N ILE A 89 -15.74 -2.68 -14.09
CA ILE A 89 -15.33 -3.95 -13.47
C ILE A 89 -14.22 -4.59 -14.29
N GLU A 90 -14.40 -4.68 -15.61
CA GLU A 90 -13.40 -5.24 -16.53
C GLU A 90 -12.09 -4.45 -16.50
N ALA A 91 -12.18 -3.11 -16.48
CA ALA A 91 -11.01 -2.25 -16.39
C ALA A 91 -10.26 -2.43 -15.05
N ALA A 92 -10.99 -2.60 -13.94
CA ALA A 92 -10.37 -2.85 -12.64
C ALA A 92 -9.66 -4.21 -12.59
N GLU A 93 -10.28 -5.26 -13.15
CA GLU A 93 -9.69 -6.60 -13.22
C GLU A 93 -8.44 -6.59 -14.11
N ALA A 94 -8.51 -5.97 -15.29
CA ALA A 94 -7.36 -5.79 -16.18
C ALA A 94 -6.22 -5.00 -15.52
N ALA A 95 -6.52 -3.94 -14.76
CA ALA A 95 -5.51 -3.18 -14.01
C ALA A 95 -4.81 -4.05 -12.95
N THR A 96 -5.56 -4.92 -12.26
CA THR A 96 -4.96 -5.85 -11.29
C THR A 96 -4.06 -6.89 -11.96
N ASP A 97 -4.43 -7.36 -13.15
CA ASP A 97 -3.61 -8.32 -13.90
C ASP A 97 -2.34 -7.68 -14.46
N LEU A 98 -2.44 -6.44 -14.95
CA LEU A 98 -1.27 -5.64 -15.37
C LEU A 98 -0.30 -5.40 -14.20
N MET A 99 -0.81 -5.12 -13.00
CA MET A 99 0.03 -4.96 -11.81
C MET A 99 0.78 -6.25 -11.47
N LYS A 100 0.10 -7.41 -11.49
CA LYS A 100 0.74 -8.72 -11.28
C LYS A 100 1.78 -9.04 -12.35
N ALA A 101 1.49 -8.74 -13.61
CA ALA A 101 2.43 -8.95 -14.70
C ALA A 101 3.70 -8.09 -14.55
N ASN A 102 3.55 -6.84 -14.09
CA ASN A 102 4.71 -5.97 -13.82
C ASN A 102 5.56 -6.49 -12.65
N ILE A 103 4.93 -7.03 -11.61
CA ILE A 103 5.65 -7.65 -10.48
C ILE A 103 6.44 -8.87 -10.96
N ALA A 104 5.80 -9.79 -11.70
CA ALA A 104 6.48 -10.98 -12.24
C ALA A 104 7.64 -10.62 -13.18
N ARG A 105 7.49 -9.55 -13.98
CA ARG A 105 8.59 -9.04 -14.82
C ARG A 105 9.75 -8.51 -13.98
N LYS A 106 9.47 -7.81 -12.88
CA LYS A 106 10.49 -7.28 -11.97
C LYS A 106 11.23 -8.42 -11.28
N GLU A 107 10.53 -9.42 -10.77
CA GLU A 107 11.11 -10.62 -10.15
C GLU A 107 12.04 -11.36 -11.13
N ALA A 108 11.60 -11.59 -12.37
CA ALA A 108 12.43 -12.22 -13.40
C ALA A 108 13.70 -11.40 -13.77
N THR A 109 13.62 -10.07 -13.66
CA THR A 109 14.80 -9.22 -13.84
C THR A 109 15.73 -9.25 -12.63
N GLU A 110 15.19 -9.31 -11.41
CA GLU A 110 15.95 -9.33 -10.16
C GLU A 110 16.80 -10.61 -10.03
N ASP A 111 16.31 -11.76 -10.51
CA ASP A 111 17.09 -13.01 -10.59
C ASP A 111 18.30 -12.93 -11.54
N ASN A 112 18.31 -11.96 -12.47
CA ASN A 112 19.39 -11.75 -13.44
C ASN A 112 20.32 -10.58 -13.09
N VAL A 113 20.08 -9.87 -11.98
CA VAL A 113 21.00 -8.82 -11.53
C VAL A 113 22.13 -9.48 -10.75
N ALA A 114 23.35 -9.44 -11.30
CA ALA A 114 24.56 -9.81 -10.58
C ALA A 114 24.58 -9.13 -9.20
N PRO A 115 25.04 -9.81 -8.13
CA PRO A 115 25.02 -9.23 -6.79
C PRO A 115 25.75 -7.88 -6.83
N VAL A 116 24.98 -6.80 -6.72
CA VAL A 116 25.55 -5.47 -6.55
C VAL A 116 26.25 -5.53 -5.21
N GLU A 117 27.58 -5.42 -5.22
CA GLU A 117 28.37 -5.38 -4.00
C GLU A 117 27.80 -4.24 -3.14
N ASN A 118 27.14 -4.61 -2.04
CA ASN A 118 26.68 -3.68 -1.04
C ASN A 118 27.93 -3.09 -0.39
N LYS A 119 28.44 -2.00 -0.95
CA LYS A 119 29.46 -1.21 -0.30
C LYS A 119 28.84 -0.71 1.00
N ASN A 120 29.32 -1.21 2.13
CA ASN A 120 28.91 -0.74 3.46
C ASN A 120 29.45 0.68 3.67
N LEU A 121 28.78 1.68 3.07
CA LEU A 121 29.14 3.08 3.20
C LEU A 121 28.88 3.53 4.64
N ALA A 122 29.89 4.10 5.27
CA ALA A 122 29.75 4.72 6.57
C ALA A 122 28.98 6.04 6.42
N THR A 123 27.69 6.04 6.78
CA THR A 123 26.89 7.26 6.82
C THR A 123 27.39 8.15 7.95
N TRP A 124 27.72 9.40 7.65
CA TRP A 124 28.23 10.37 8.62
C TRP A 124 27.33 10.47 9.87
N GLY A 125 27.92 10.26 11.06
CA GLY A 125 27.20 10.30 12.34
C GLY A 125 26.70 8.96 12.86
N SER A 126 26.88 7.86 12.11
CA SER A 126 26.67 6.51 12.64
C SER A 126 27.92 6.01 13.38
N GLU A 127 27.73 5.49 14.59
CA GLU A 127 28.78 4.75 15.29
C GLU A 127 29.01 3.44 14.53
N VAL A 128 30.25 3.21 14.08
CA VAL A 128 30.64 1.93 13.50
C VAL A 128 30.41 0.88 14.58
N PRO A 129 29.57 -0.15 14.35
CA PRO A 129 29.34 -1.21 15.33
C PRO A 129 30.67 -1.82 15.76
N GLU A 130 30.92 -1.93 17.07
CA GLU A 130 32.17 -2.49 17.62
C GLU A 130 32.44 -3.93 17.16
N ASP A 131 31.40 -4.65 16.75
CA ASP A 131 31.46 -6.03 16.23
C ASP A 131 31.82 -6.13 14.73
N LEU A 132 32.10 -5.01 14.04
CA LEU A 132 32.47 -5.04 12.62
C LEU A 132 33.92 -5.54 12.47
N VAL A 133 34.07 -6.75 11.92
CA VAL A 133 35.39 -7.32 11.60
C VAL A 133 36.01 -6.52 10.46
N LEU A 134 36.89 -5.58 10.81
CA LEU A 134 37.62 -4.75 9.86
C LEU A 134 38.73 -5.56 9.19
N ASP A 135 38.84 -5.45 7.87
CA ASP A 135 39.90 -6.13 7.12
C ASP A 135 41.26 -5.47 7.40
N PRO A 136 42.27 -6.18 7.95
CA PRO A 136 43.53 -5.57 8.35
C PRO A 136 44.30 -4.96 7.16
N LYS A 137 44.13 -5.52 5.95
CA LYS A 137 44.76 -5.01 4.72
C LYS A 137 44.18 -3.65 4.31
N LYS A 138 42.85 -3.53 4.28
CA LYS A 138 42.16 -2.28 3.94
C LYS A 138 42.45 -1.19 4.97
N LEU A 139 42.49 -1.55 6.25
CA LEU A 139 42.88 -0.62 7.31
C LEU A 139 44.30 -0.07 7.11
N THR A 140 45.28 -0.93 6.76
CA THR A 140 46.65 -0.45 6.48
C THR A 140 46.73 0.47 5.26
N GLU A 141 45.95 0.20 4.22
CA GLU A 141 45.83 1.06 3.02
C GLU A 141 45.21 2.41 3.38
N SER A 142 44.11 2.43 4.16
CA SER A 142 43.47 3.65 4.65
C SER A 142 44.39 4.48 5.55
N LEU A 143 45.17 3.83 6.43
CA LEU A 143 46.20 4.51 7.22
C LEU A 143 47.25 5.15 6.32
N TRP A 144 47.78 4.44 5.33
CA TRP A 144 48.81 4.99 4.43
C TRP A 144 48.28 6.20 3.63
N LYS A 145 47.05 6.11 3.13
CA LYS A 145 46.36 7.19 2.41
C LYS A 145 46.14 8.44 3.28
N GLU A 146 45.83 8.27 4.56
CA GLU A 146 45.71 9.40 5.49
C GLU A 146 47.07 10.04 5.82
N ASP A 147 48.15 9.27 5.88
CA ASP A 147 49.51 9.83 6.01
C ASP A 147 49.92 10.62 4.78
N GLU A 148 49.60 10.13 3.59
CA GLU A 148 49.86 10.82 2.33
C GLU A 148 49.10 12.15 2.28
N ARG A 149 47.80 12.12 2.58
CA ARG A 149 46.96 13.33 2.70
C ARG A 149 47.51 14.33 3.72
N ARG A 150 48.09 13.86 4.82
CA ARG A 150 48.69 14.72 5.85
C ARG A 150 50.04 15.31 5.42
N ARG A 151 50.82 14.58 4.60
CA ARG A 151 52.09 15.07 4.03
C ARG A 151 51.87 16.06 2.89
N GLU A 152 50.73 16.00 2.19
CA GLU A 152 50.39 16.97 1.15
C GLU A 152 50.29 18.39 1.73
N GLU A 153 51.19 19.25 1.26
CA GLU A 153 51.27 20.66 1.66
C GLU A 153 50.03 21.40 1.14
N ARG A 154 49.17 21.89 2.04
CA ARG A 154 47.88 22.54 1.70
C ARG A 154 48.01 23.99 1.23
N ASP A 155 49.03 24.31 0.46
CA ASP A 155 49.26 25.64 -0.08
C ASP A 155 48.22 25.97 -1.18
N GLU A 156 47.36 26.97 -0.98
CA GLU A 156 46.17 27.21 -1.82
C GLU A 156 46.49 27.43 -3.29
N ARG A 157 47.67 28.01 -3.56
CA ARG A 157 48.19 28.31 -4.90
C ARG A 157 48.67 27.08 -5.67
N LYS A 158 48.92 25.95 -5.00
CA LYS A 158 49.38 24.69 -5.61
C LYS A 158 48.26 23.66 -5.78
N ARG A 159 47.03 23.94 -5.34
CA ARG A 159 45.90 23.01 -5.47
C ARG A 159 45.56 22.83 -6.95
N LYS A 160 45.59 21.57 -7.42
CA LYS A 160 45.28 21.22 -8.81
C LYS A 160 43.81 21.50 -9.11
N TYR A 161 43.54 22.07 -10.29
CA TYR A 161 42.20 22.48 -10.74
C TYR A 161 41.19 21.31 -10.84
N ASN A 162 41.66 20.07 -10.99
CA ASN A 162 40.81 18.88 -11.09
C ASN A 162 40.74 18.13 -9.74
N VAL A 163 39.95 18.64 -8.81
CA VAL A 163 39.57 17.89 -7.60
C VAL A 163 38.47 16.91 -7.98
N LYS A 164 38.76 15.61 -7.97
CA LYS A 164 37.70 14.59 -8.02
C LYS A 164 37.18 14.41 -6.60
N TRP A 165 35.89 14.61 -6.42
CA TRP A 165 35.22 14.38 -5.16
C TRP A 165 34.70 12.95 -5.13
N ASN A 166 35.19 12.17 -4.17
CA ASN A 166 34.72 10.81 -3.92
C ASN A 166 33.97 10.82 -2.59
N ASP A 167 32.70 10.46 -2.65
CA ASP A 167 31.76 10.52 -1.52
C ASP A 167 31.63 9.21 -0.75
N GLU A 168 32.22 8.15 -1.29
CA GLU A 168 32.21 6.82 -0.70
C GLU A 168 33.29 6.74 0.40
N VAL A 169 32.88 6.78 1.67
CA VAL A 169 33.74 6.57 2.84
C VAL A 169 33.45 5.19 3.42
N THR A 170 34.50 4.38 3.57
CA THR A 170 34.41 3.03 4.16
C THR A 170 34.54 3.06 5.68
N ALA A 171 34.15 1.99 6.36
CA ALA A 171 34.29 1.90 7.83
C ALA A 171 35.76 1.98 8.27
N GLU A 172 36.66 1.36 7.50
CA GLU A 172 38.11 1.38 7.70
C GLU A 172 38.70 2.79 7.55
N ASP A 173 38.20 3.58 6.60
CA ASP A 173 38.62 4.98 6.43
C ASP A 173 38.22 5.84 7.64
N VAL A 174 37.04 5.60 8.23
CA VAL A 174 36.58 6.32 9.43
C VAL A 174 37.43 5.96 10.64
N GLU A 175 37.77 4.67 10.82
CA GLU A 175 38.63 4.22 11.91
C GLU A 175 40.06 4.77 11.78
N ALA A 176 40.66 4.70 10.58
CA ALA A 176 41.97 5.27 10.31
C ALA A 176 42.02 6.78 10.62
N TYR A 177 40.97 7.51 10.26
CA TYR A 177 40.83 8.92 10.61
C TYR A 177 40.70 9.13 12.12
N ARG A 178 39.91 8.32 12.83
CA ARG A 178 39.79 8.38 14.30
C ARG A 178 41.13 8.14 15.01
N MET A 179 41.92 7.15 14.56
CA MET A 179 43.23 6.84 15.14
C MET A 179 44.27 7.95 14.93
N LYS A 180 44.20 8.68 13.80
CA LYS A 180 45.17 9.72 13.44
C LYS A 180 44.73 11.14 13.78
N ARG A 181 43.48 11.33 14.19
CA ARG A 181 42.95 12.64 14.57
C ARG A 181 43.67 13.14 15.82
N ILE A 182 44.51 14.15 15.63
CA ILE A 182 45.17 14.84 16.73
C ILE A 182 44.14 15.78 17.36
N HIS A 183 43.77 15.52 18.61
CA HIS A 183 42.99 16.46 19.40
C HIS A 183 43.91 17.61 19.83
N HIS A 184 43.64 18.83 19.33
CA HIS A 184 44.46 19.99 19.65
C HIS A 184 44.42 20.37 21.14
N ASP A 185 43.36 19.99 21.83
CA ASP A 185 43.12 20.26 23.26
C ASP A 185 43.54 19.08 24.17
N ASP A 186 44.21 18.05 23.63
CA ASP A 186 44.70 16.92 24.44
C ASP A 186 46.03 17.29 25.14
N PRO A 187 46.10 17.32 26.47
CA PRO A 187 47.32 17.64 27.23
C PRO A 187 48.45 16.61 27.01
N MET A 188 48.17 15.42 26.48
CA MET A 188 49.18 14.42 26.13
C MET A 188 49.85 14.67 24.77
N LYS A 189 49.33 15.61 23.97
CA LYS A 189 49.82 15.89 22.61
C LYS A 189 51.29 16.32 22.57
N GLU A 190 51.75 17.10 23.55
CA GLU A 190 53.14 17.59 23.60
C GLU A 190 54.17 16.48 23.91
N PHE A 191 53.70 15.31 24.37
CA PHE A 191 54.55 14.19 24.77
C PHE A 191 54.63 13.08 23.69
N LEU A 192 53.79 13.15 22.65
CA LEU A 192 53.84 12.24 21.50
C LEU A 192 54.69 12.89 20.38
N ASN A 193 55.97 12.52 20.32
CA ASN A 193 56.83 12.72 19.15
C ASN A 193 57.08 11.39 18.44
#